data_AF-A0A1J5MY38-F1
#
_entry.id   AF-A0A1J5MY38-F1
#
_cell.length_a   1.000
_cell.length_b   1.000
_cell.length_c   1.000
_cell.angle_alpha   90.00
_cell.angle_beta   90.00
_cell.angle_gamma   90.00
#
_symmetry.space_group_name_H-M   'P 1'
#
loop_
_entity.id
_entity.type
_entity.pdbx_description
1 polymer ?
#
loop_
_entity_poly.entity_id
_entity_poly.type
_entity_poly.pdbx_seq_one_letter_code
_entity_poly.pdbx_strand_id
1 'polypeptide(L)'
;MKLVVGIDQLDTPALFAAGRRIILHAAVYGAFARSRPHRDALTTALSRPDFERLDIIVLEPESREPWVRPFLDALRFGISTQATDDEVALSHRYMSELAAGHPDKVRLHPARRLPCLPVLIVDDVIIFGQYAHSGAHAPQGFWGMIRADVPTLLSWTMAGKPPAHADEEAVAAFRLVNECARAMCACRSLAPDSARNLDLRDRPATTAP
;
A
#
# COMPACT_ATOMS: atom_id res chain seq x y z
N MET A 1 13.86 16.86 0.35
CA MET A 1 13.63 15.66 -0.48
C MET A 1 14.97 14.99 -0.84
N LYS A 2 15.01 13.66 -0.93
CA LYS A 2 16.11 12.85 -1.49
C LYS A 2 15.56 12.07 -2.69
N LEU A 3 16.31 12.03 -3.80
CA LEU A 3 15.97 11.24 -5.00
C LEU A 3 17.16 10.33 -5.33
N VAL A 4 16.92 9.04 -5.55
CA VAL A 4 17.96 8.04 -5.82
C VAL A 4 17.57 7.11 -6.95
N VAL A 5 18.56 6.39 -7.51
CA VAL A 5 18.36 5.30 -8.46
C VAL A 5 18.42 3.98 -7.69
N GLY A 6 17.30 3.29 -7.59
CA GLY A 6 17.19 2.06 -6.82
C GLY A 6 16.76 2.29 -5.37
N ILE A 7 15.85 1.43 -4.90
CA ILE A 7 15.31 1.52 -3.53
C ILE A 7 16.34 1.11 -2.46
N ASP A 8 17.35 0.32 -2.84
CA ASP A 8 18.45 -0.12 -1.99
C ASP A 8 19.27 1.06 -1.42
N GLN A 9 19.34 2.19 -2.13
CA GLN A 9 20.01 3.41 -1.66
C GLN A 9 19.25 4.16 -0.55
N LEU A 10 18.05 3.72 -0.17
CA LEU A 10 17.23 4.34 0.88
C LEU A 10 17.31 3.58 2.22
N ASP A 11 18.04 2.47 2.30
CA ASP A 11 18.20 1.65 3.51
C ASP A 11 16.87 1.39 4.25
N THR A 12 15.91 0.86 3.49
CA THR A 12 14.58 0.51 4.01
C THR A 12 14.63 -0.44 5.21
N PRO A 13 15.57 -1.41 5.34
CA PRO A 13 15.70 -2.20 6.57
C PRO A 13 16.00 -1.35 7.81
N ALA A 14 16.96 -0.41 7.74
CA ALA A 14 17.27 0.44 8.90
C ALA A 14 16.07 1.30 9.31
N LEU A 15 15.34 1.85 8.33
CA LEU A 15 14.11 2.60 8.58
C LEU A 15 13.05 1.72 9.24
N PHE A 16 12.81 0.51 8.73
CA PHE A 16 11.83 -0.41 9.32
C PHE A 16 12.16 -0.75 10.76
N ALA A 17 13.42 -1.08 11.07
CA ALA A 17 13.84 -1.43 12.44
C ALA A 17 13.62 -0.27 13.44
N ALA A 18 13.81 0.97 12.99
CA ALA A 18 13.66 2.18 13.79
C ALA A 18 12.21 2.68 13.88
N GLY A 19 11.36 2.35 12.91
CA GLY A 19 9.99 2.84 12.81
C GLY A 19 9.06 2.34 13.92
N ARG A 20 8.09 3.16 14.33
CA ARG A 20 7.02 2.78 15.26
C ARG A 20 5.69 2.56 14.55
N ARG A 21 5.44 3.32 13.48
CA ARG A 21 4.31 3.16 12.57
C ARG A 21 4.82 2.93 11.16
N ILE A 22 4.38 1.85 10.54
CA ILE A 22 4.77 1.49 9.18
C ILE A 22 3.52 1.25 8.34
N ILE A 23 3.48 1.83 7.14
CA ILE A 23 2.49 1.53 6.11
C ILE A 23 3.22 1.06 4.86
N LEU A 24 2.88 -0.14 4.40
CA LEU A 24 3.42 -0.73 3.17
C LEU A 24 2.33 -0.72 2.09
N HIS A 25 2.57 -0.02 0.98
CA HIS A 25 1.71 0.02 -0.20
C HIS A 25 2.52 -0.28 -1.46
N ALA A 26 2.95 -1.52 -1.63
CA ALA A 26 3.63 -1.99 -2.85
C ALA A 26 2.88 -3.11 -3.58
N ALA A 27 1.76 -3.58 -3.00
CA ALA A 27 0.91 -4.70 -3.42
C ALA A 27 1.56 -6.10 -3.45
N VAL A 28 2.83 -6.21 -3.87
CA VAL A 28 3.58 -7.48 -3.96
C VAL A 28 4.92 -7.37 -3.24
N TYR A 29 5.17 -8.26 -2.29
CA TYR A 29 6.27 -8.23 -1.33
C TYR A 29 7.19 -9.46 -1.39
N GLY A 30 7.19 -10.24 -2.48
CA GLY A 30 8.05 -11.43 -2.56
C GLY A 30 9.55 -11.11 -2.46
N ALA A 31 9.97 -9.92 -2.90
CA ALA A 31 11.32 -9.41 -2.63
C ALA A 31 11.62 -9.26 -1.13
N PHE A 32 10.67 -8.77 -0.33
CA PHE A 32 10.83 -8.65 1.12
C PHE A 32 10.81 -10.03 1.78
N ALA A 33 9.93 -10.93 1.32
CA ALA A 33 9.86 -12.32 1.81
C ALA A 33 11.18 -13.08 1.61
N ARG A 34 11.94 -12.77 0.56
CA ARG A 34 13.27 -13.36 0.31
C ARG A 34 14.43 -12.58 0.95
N SER A 35 14.21 -11.33 1.35
CA SER A 35 15.27 -10.47 1.88
C SER A 35 15.39 -10.62 3.39
N ARG A 36 16.42 -11.35 3.84
CA ARG A 36 16.73 -11.49 5.28
C ARG A 36 16.83 -10.13 6.00
N PRO A 37 17.54 -9.10 5.48
CA PRO A 37 17.59 -7.79 6.14
C PRO A 37 16.20 -7.18 6.39
N HIS A 38 15.28 -7.27 5.43
CA HIS A 38 13.92 -6.73 5.60
C HIS A 38 13.12 -7.53 6.63
N ARG A 39 13.24 -8.85 6.61
CA ARG A 39 12.58 -9.73 7.58
C ARG A 39 13.06 -9.47 9.01
N ASP A 40 14.37 -9.40 9.19
CA ASP A 40 15.01 -9.17 10.48
C ASP A 40 14.66 -7.76 11.01
N ALA A 41 14.62 -6.76 10.12
CA ALA A 41 14.21 -5.40 10.47
C ALA A 41 12.75 -5.31 10.91
N LEU A 42 11.81 -5.91 10.18
CA LEU A 42 10.40 -5.95 10.57
C LEU A 42 10.20 -6.70 11.87
N THR A 43 10.90 -7.82 12.06
CA THR A 43 10.89 -8.58 13.33
C THR A 43 11.40 -7.72 14.48
N THR A 44 12.50 -6.99 14.26
CA THR A 44 13.07 -6.07 15.25
C THR A 44 12.06 -5.00 15.63
N ALA A 45 11.44 -4.34 14.65
CA ALA A 45 10.42 -3.33 14.89
C ALA A 45 9.25 -3.89 15.71
N LEU A 46 8.69 -5.02 15.27
CA LEU A 46 7.52 -5.66 15.90
C LEU A 46 7.80 -6.18 17.31
N SER A 47 9.04 -6.51 17.63
CA SER A 47 9.46 -6.95 18.98
C SER A 47 9.48 -5.81 20.00
N ARG A 48 9.58 -4.56 19.54
CA ARG A 48 9.69 -3.42 20.45
C ARG A 48 8.36 -3.11 21.15
N PRO A 49 8.42 -2.70 22.44
CA PRO A 49 7.21 -2.37 23.19
C PRO A 49 6.55 -1.07 22.72
N ASP A 50 7.30 -0.15 22.13
CA ASP A 50 6.82 1.14 21.63
C ASP A 50 6.37 1.11 20.16
N PHE A 51 6.41 -0.07 19.52
CA PHE A 51 5.89 -0.25 18.17
C PHE A 51 4.36 -0.19 18.16
N GLU A 52 3.80 0.70 17.34
CA GLU A 52 2.37 0.99 17.33
C GLU A 52 1.61 0.11 16.35
N ARG A 53 2.02 0.11 15.07
CA ARG A 53 1.22 -0.48 13.99
C ARG A 53 2.04 -0.71 12.72
N LEU A 54 1.81 -1.85 12.09
CA LEU A 54 2.17 -2.16 10.71
C LEU A 54 0.88 -2.38 9.91
N ASP A 55 0.59 -1.49 8.97
CA ASP A 55 -0.50 -1.66 8.00
C ASP A 55 0.09 -2.08 6.66
N ILE A 56 -0.43 -3.16 6.07
CA ILE A 56 0.09 -3.75 4.85
C ILE A 56 -1.04 -3.84 3.84
N ILE A 57 -0.92 -3.11 2.73
CA ILE A 57 -1.82 -3.24 1.59
C ILE A 57 -1.23 -4.32 0.67
N VAL A 58 -1.93 -5.44 0.53
CA VAL A 58 -1.42 -6.66 -0.12
C VAL A 58 -2.38 -7.21 -1.14
N LEU A 59 -1.86 -7.64 -2.29
CA LEU A 59 -2.62 -8.35 -3.30
C LEU A 59 -2.86 -9.80 -2.85
N GLU A 60 -4.12 -10.24 -2.91
CA GLU A 60 -4.49 -11.63 -2.66
C GLU A 60 -4.29 -12.48 -3.92
N PRO A 61 -3.80 -13.73 -3.81
CA PRO A 61 -3.56 -14.61 -4.97
C PRO A 61 -4.79 -14.84 -5.85
N GLU A 62 -5.97 -14.86 -5.23
CA GLU A 62 -7.25 -15.12 -5.92
C GLU A 62 -8.04 -13.83 -6.23
N SER A 63 -7.38 -12.66 -6.16
CA SER A 63 -8.04 -11.39 -6.43
C SER A 63 -8.64 -11.37 -7.83
N ARG A 64 -9.94 -11.03 -7.91
CA ARG A 64 -10.71 -10.94 -9.17
C ARG A 64 -10.81 -9.52 -9.69
N GLU A 65 -10.09 -8.57 -9.10
CA GLU A 65 -10.14 -7.20 -9.53
C GLU A 65 -9.64 -7.05 -10.98
N PRO A 66 -10.37 -6.37 -11.89
CA PRO A 66 -10.05 -6.31 -13.32
C PRO A 66 -8.66 -5.73 -13.63
N TRP A 67 -8.11 -4.93 -12.72
CA TRP A 67 -6.82 -4.27 -12.90
C TRP A 67 -5.62 -5.17 -12.58
N VAL A 68 -5.82 -6.31 -11.90
CA VAL A 68 -4.73 -7.15 -11.36
C VAL A 68 -3.81 -7.67 -12.45
N ARG A 69 -4.37 -8.28 -13.50
CA ARG A 69 -3.57 -8.86 -14.57
C ARG A 69 -2.79 -7.81 -15.37
N PRO A 70 -3.42 -6.73 -15.89
CA PRO A 70 -2.68 -5.66 -16.54
C PRO A 70 -1.59 -5.03 -15.65
N PHE A 71 -1.86 -4.89 -14.35
CA PHE A 71 -0.88 -4.35 -13.40
C PHE A 71 0.33 -5.27 -13.22
N LEU A 72 0.10 -6.56 -13.00
CA LEU A 72 1.18 -7.53 -12.82
C LEU A 72 2.04 -7.66 -14.08
N ASP A 73 1.42 -7.64 -15.26
CA ASP A 73 2.12 -7.66 -16.55
C ASP A 73 3.04 -6.43 -16.72
N ALA A 74 2.61 -5.26 -16.21
CA ALA A 74 3.45 -4.06 -16.19
C ALA A 74 4.62 -4.18 -15.21
N LEU A 75 4.43 -4.81 -14.04
CA LEU A 75 5.49 -4.96 -13.02
C LEU A 75 6.56 -6.01 -13.39
N ARG A 76 6.19 -7.00 -14.19
CA ARG A 76 6.94 -8.24 -14.41
C ARG A 76 6.94 -8.63 -15.89
N PHE A 77 7.23 -7.65 -16.75
CA PHE A 77 7.31 -7.88 -18.19
C PHE A 77 8.26 -9.04 -18.53
N GLY A 78 7.81 -9.96 -19.38
CA GLY A 78 8.61 -11.10 -19.84
C GLY A 78 8.68 -12.29 -18.87
N ILE A 79 7.94 -12.25 -17.76
CA ILE A 79 7.82 -13.37 -16.80
C ILE A 79 6.54 -14.15 -17.09
N SER A 80 6.55 -15.46 -16.88
CA SER A 80 5.36 -16.30 -17.09
C SER A 80 4.25 -15.97 -16.08
N THR A 81 2.99 -16.20 -16.47
CA THR A 81 1.84 -16.03 -15.58
C THR A 81 2.01 -16.84 -14.29
N GLN A 82 2.48 -18.08 -14.40
CA GLN A 82 2.73 -18.94 -13.24
C GLN A 82 3.76 -18.34 -12.28
N ALA A 83 4.90 -17.85 -12.78
CA ALA A 83 5.92 -17.25 -11.93
C ALA A 83 5.44 -15.96 -11.24
N THR A 84 4.59 -15.20 -11.92
CA THR A 84 3.90 -14.04 -11.34
C THR A 84 2.93 -14.47 -10.23
N ASP A 85 2.13 -15.51 -10.46
CA ASP A 85 1.20 -16.06 -9.47
C ASP A 85 1.93 -16.61 -8.24
N ASP A 86 3.05 -17.31 -8.43
CA ASP A 86 3.91 -17.81 -7.36
C ASP A 86 4.49 -16.65 -6.53
N GLU A 87 4.85 -15.53 -7.16
CA GLU A 87 5.34 -14.33 -6.48
C GLU A 87 4.25 -13.68 -5.63
N VAL A 88 3.01 -13.60 -6.13
CA VAL A 88 1.86 -13.10 -5.36
C VAL A 88 1.54 -14.04 -4.20
N ALA A 89 1.55 -15.35 -4.42
CA ALA A 89 1.33 -16.35 -3.38
C ALA A 89 2.39 -16.27 -2.27
N LEU A 90 3.67 -16.16 -2.64
CA LEU A 90 4.76 -15.99 -1.69
C LEU A 90 4.63 -14.69 -0.88
N SER A 91 4.35 -13.59 -1.58
CA SER A 91 4.11 -12.28 -0.97
C SER A 91 2.99 -12.35 0.07
N HIS A 92 1.83 -12.87 -0.34
CA HIS A 92 0.66 -12.96 0.52
C HIS A 92 0.93 -13.87 1.72
N ARG A 93 1.48 -15.07 1.51
CA ARG A 93 1.81 -16.02 2.58
C ARG A 93 2.70 -15.39 3.64
N TYR A 94 3.80 -14.75 3.23
CA TYR A 94 4.72 -14.11 4.17
C TYR A 94 4.03 -13.02 5.00
N MET A 95 3.19 -12.20 4.37
CA MET A 95 2.46 -11.14 5.08
C MET A 95 1.36 -11.70 6.00
N SER A 96 0.69 -12.78 5.60
CA SER A 96 -0.26 -13.51 6.45
C SER A 96 0.42 -14.12 7.68
N GLU A 97 1.58 -14.74 7.52
CA GLU A 97 2.37 -15.29 8.62
C GLU A 97 2.82 -14.17 9.59
N LEU A 98 3.28 -13.04 9.05
CA LEU A 98 3.65 -11.87 9.85
C LEU A 98 2.46 -11.32 10.65
N ALA A 99 1.28 -11.26 10.02
CA ALA A 99 0.05 -10.83 10.67
C ALA A 99 -0.42 -11.80 11.76
N ALA A 100 -0.35 -13.10 11.50
CA ALA A 100 -0.72 -14.14 12.45
C ALA A 100 0.20 -14.18 13.68
N GLY A 101 1.50 -13.89 13.51
CA GLY A 101 2.46 -13.81 14.62
C GLY A 101 2.30 -12.56 15.50
N HIS A 102 1.65 -11.51 14.98
CA HIS A 102 1.54 -10.21 15.65
C HIS A 102 0.15 -9.56 15.45
N PRO A 103 -0.96 -10.24 15.83
CA PRO A 103 -2.31 -9.82 15.49
C PRO A 103 -2.70 -8.44 16.01
N ASP A 104 -2.15 -8.03 17.16
CA ASP A 104 -2.42 -6.73 17.76
C ASP A 104 -1.64 -5.58 17.09
N LYS A 105 -0.56 -5.88 16.37
CA LYS A 105 0.37 -4.90 15.78
C LYS A 105 0.29 -4.85 14.25
N VAL A 106 -0.10 -5.92 13.59
CA VAL A 106 -0.06 -6.03 12.12
C VAL A 106 -1.48 -6.14 11.57
N ARG A 107 -1.78 -5.38 10.51
CA ARG A 107 -3.07 -5.43 9.80
C ARG A 107 -2.84 -5.59 8.32
N LEU A 108 -3.53 -6.55 7.73
CA LEU A 108 -3.57 -6.74 6.28
C LEU A 108 -4.81 -6.06 5.71
N HIS A 109 -4.61 -5.33 4.62
CA HIS A 109 -5.64 -4.67 3.84
C HIS A 109 -5.57 -5.24 2.42
N PRO A 110 -6.57 -6.00 1.97
CA PRO A 110 -6.61 -6.46 0.59
C PRO A 110 -6.53 -5.30 -0.41
N ALA A 111 -5.63 -5.40 -1.38
CA ALA A 111 -5.54 -4.42 -2.46
C ALA A 111 -6.79 -4.55 -3.36
N ARG A 112 -7.78 -3.68 -3.15
CA ARG A 112 -9.03 -3.61 -3.95
C ARG A 112 -8.98 -2.55 -5.05
N ARG A 113 -8.02 -1.63 -4.97
CA ARG A 113 -7.84 -0.54 -5.95
C ARG A 113 -6.49 -0.68 -6.62
N LEU A 114 -6.43 -0.33 -7.91
CA LEU A 114 -5.19 -0.25 -8.66
C LEU A 114 -4.21 0.69 -7.92
N PRO A 115 -3.05 0.21 -7.47
CA PRO A 115 -2.02 1.06 -6.90
C PRO A 115 -1.45 1.99 -7.99
N CYS A 116 -1.48 3.30 -7.75
CA CYS A 116 -0.91 4.24 -8.72
C CYS A 116 0.63 4.31 -8.65
N LEU A 117 1.20 4.01 -7.48
CA LEU A 117 2.63 4.02 -7.23
C LEU A 117 2.94 3.21 -5.96
N PRO A 118 4.17 2.65 -5.83
CA PRO A 118 4.58 2.04 -4.58
C PRO A 118 4.90 3.13 -3.55
N VAL A 119 4.36 3.00 -2.34
CA VAL A 119 4.59 3.92 -1.22
C VAL A 119 4.96 3.12 0.04
N LEU A 120 6.00 3.56 0.75
CA LEU A 120 6.32 3.09 2.10
C LEU A 120 6.29 4.30 3.03
N ILE A 121 5.58 4.20 4.14
CA ILE A 121 5.55 5.24 5.17
C ILE A 121 6.14 4.64 6.44
N VAL A 122 7.13 5.29 7.02
CA VAL A 122 7.79 4.90 8.25
C VAL A 122 7.86 6.13 9.14
N ASP A 123 7.00 6.18 10.16
CA ASP A 123 6.75 7.38 10.96
C ASP A 123 6.51 8.60 10.04
N ASP A 124 7.36 9.62 10.09
CA ASP A 124 7.29 10.84 9.28
C ASP A 124 8.09 10.77 7.97
N VAL A 125 8.65 9.60 7.63
CA VAL A 125 9.39 9.37 6.38
C VAL A 125 8.45 8.73 5.37
N ILE A 126 8.32 9.37 4.21
CA ILE A 126 7.55 8.83 3.07
C ILE A 126 8.53 8.51 1.94
N ILE A 127 8.53 7.25 1.53
CA ILE A 127 9.27 6.73 0.38
C ILE A 127 8.28 6.41 -0.72
N PHE A 128 8.57 6.80 -1.95
CA PHE A 128 7.71 6.52 -3.08
C PHE A 128 8.53 6.26 -4.34
N GLY A 129 8.00 5.42 -5.22
CA GLY A 129 8.63 5.10 -6.51
C GLY A 129 7.63 5.23 -7.65
N GLN A 130 7.90 4.53 -8.74
CA GLN A 130 6.98 4.44 -9.87
C GLN A 130 6.84 3.01 -10.36
N TYR A 131 5.64 2.72 -10.84
CA TYR A 131 5.39 1.60 -11.73
C TYR A 131 5.53 2.07 -13.17
N ALA A 132 6.05 1.21 -14.05
CA ALA A 132 6.27 1.54 -15.46
C ALA A 132 6.14 0.27 -16.31
N HIS A 133 5.66 0.43 -17.53
CA HIS A 133 5.72 -0.62 -18.55
C HIS A 133 7.16 -0.74 -19.06
N SER A 134 8.01 -1.43 -18.28
CA SER A 134 9.44 -1.53 -18.53
C SER A 134 9.95 -2.94 -18.21
N GLY A 135 11.00 -3.36 -18.93
CA GLY A 135 11.75 -4.57 -18.58
C GLY A 135 12.57 -4.41 -17.28
N ALA A 136 12.81 -3.18 -16.83
CA ALA A 136 13.37 -2.91 -15.52
C ALA A 136 12.27 -2.90 -14.45
N HIS A 137 12.48 -3.63 -13.35
CA HIS A 137 11.50 -3.75 -12.29
C HIS A 137 11.48 -2.51 -11.38
N ALA A 138 10.35 -2.24 -10.73
CA ALA A 138 10.15 -1.07 -9.86
C ALA A 138 11.30 -0.79 -8.86
N PRO A 139 11.92 -1.80 -8.19
CA PRO A 139 13.06 -1.56 -7.29
C PRO A 139 14.29 -0.92 -7.94
N GLN A 140 14.43 -0.98 -9.27
CA GLN A 140 15.56 -0.45 -10.04
C GLN A 140 15.33 0.98 -10.57
N GLY A 141 14.09 1.49 -10.48
CA GLY A 141 13.75 2.83 -10.97
C GLY A 141 14.23 3.95 -10.05
N PHE A 142 13.79 5.18 -10.32
CA PHE A 142 13.95 6.29 -9.38
C PHE A 142 13.07 6.12 -8.14
N TRP A 143 13.58 6.54 -6.99
CA TRP A 143 12.84 6.53 -5.73
C TRP A 143 13.04 7.85 -5.00
N GLY A 144 11.94 8.44 -4.54
CA GLY A 144 11.89 9.65 -3.74
C GLY A 144 11.74 9.32 -2.25
N MET A 145 12.36 10.14 -1.40
CA MET A 145 12.17 10.14 0.04
C MET A 145 11.96 11.57 0.54
N ILE A 146 10.87 11.79 1.26
CA ILE A 146 10.53 13.07 1.90
C ILE A 146 10.26 12.87 3.39
N ARG A 147 10.30 13.97 4.14
CA ARG A 147 9.79 14.02 5.51
C ARG A 147 8.56 14.90 5.53
N ALA A 148 7.51 14.46 6.20
CA ALA A 148 6.28 15.23 6.40
C ALA A 148 5.63 14.81 7.71
N ASP A 149 4.80 15.67 8.30
CA ASP A 149 3.99 15.34 9.48
C ASP A 149 2.88 14.36 9.08
N VAL A 150 3.21 13.07 9.05
CA VAL A 150 2.31 12.00 8.62
C VAL A 150 1.07 11.91 9.51
N PRO A 151 1.15 12.04 10.85
CA PRO A 151 -0.03 12.12 11.70
C PRO A 151 -1.03 13.20 11.26
N THR A 152 -0.56 14.42 10.99
CA THR A 152 -1.40 15.50 10.48
C THR A 152 -1.98 15.15 9.11
N LEU A 153 -1.17 14.64 8.17
CA LEU A 153 -1.65 14.24 6.85
C LEU A 153 -2.72 13.13 6.92
N LEU A 154 -2.54 12.14 7.80
CA LEU A 154 -3.53 11.09 8.05
C LEU A 154 -4.83 11.67 8.61
N SER A 155 -4.78 12.67 9.49
CA SER A 155 -5.99 13.34 9.99
C SER A 155 -6.79 14.01 8.86
N TRP A 156 -6.12 14.57 7.85
CA TRP A 156 -6.77 15.18 6.69
C TRP A 156 -7.49 14.15 5.81
N THR A 157 -7.04 12.88 5.81
CA THR A 157 -7.71 11.82 5.05
C THR A 157 -9.12 11.55 5.56
N MET A 158 -9.37 11.74 6.87
CA MET A 158 -10.71 11.64 7.46
C MET A 158 -11.63 12.76 6.97
N ALA A 159 -11.10 13.97 6.79
CA ALA A 159 -11.83 15.11 6.22
C ALA A 159 -11.94 15.06 4.69
N GLY A 160 -11.20 14.15 4.04
CA GLY A 160 -11.19 13.95 2.60
C GLY A 160 -10.41 14.99 1.79
N LYS A 161 -9.81 16.01 2.43
CA LYS A 161 -9.02 17.06 1.77
C LYS A 161 -8.06 17.77 2.75
N PRO A 162 -6.95 18.35 2.26
CA PRO A 162 -6.12 19.28 3.03
C PRO A 162 -6.90 20.55 3.44
N PRO A 163 -6.50 21.23 4.51
CA PRO A 163 -7.03 22.55 4.85
C PRO A 163 -6.63 23.60 3.80
N ALA A 164 -7.42 24.65 3.66
CA ALA A 164 -7.21 25.68 2.63
C ALA A 164 -5.89 26.47 2.76
N HIS A 165 -5.26 26.42 3.92
CA HIS A 165 -3.98 27.09 4.22
C HIS A 165 -2.78 26.14 4.21
N ALA A 166 -2.96 24.87 3.81
CA ALA A 166 -1.83 23.95 3.66
C ALA A 166 -0.89 24.46 2.56
N ASP A 167 0.42 24.39 2.82
CA ASP A 167 1.42 24.69 1.79
C ASP A 167 1.46 23.61 0.70
N GLU A 168 2.14 23.93 -0.41
CA GLU A 168 2.19 23.07 -1.59
C GLU A 168 2.90 21.74 -1.32
N GLU A 169 3.92 21.72 -0.44
CA GLU A 169 4.68 20.52 -0.10
C GLU A 169 3.81 19.55 0.73
N ALA A 170 3.06 20.07 1.69
CA ALA A 170 2.12 19.30 2.50
C ALA A 170 0.97 18.75 1.64
N VAL A 171 0.47 19.53 0.67
CA VAL A 171 -0.53 19.04 -0.29
C VAL A 171 0.05 17.92 -1.17
N ALA A 172 1.30 18.04 -1.62
CA ALA A 172 1.96 16.99 -2.38
C ALA A 172 2.16 15.70 -1.56
N ALA A 173 2.64 15.83 -0.32
CA ALA A 173 2.79 14.71 0.62
C ALA A 173 1.44 14.07 0.98
N PHE A 174 0.39 14.88 1.15
CA PHE A 174 -0.97 14.40 1.40
C PHE A 174 -1.43 13.44 0.30
N ARG A 175 -1.10 13.69 -0.97
CA ARG A 175 -1.51 12.79 -2.07
C ARG A 175 -0.96 11.37 -1.88
N LEU A 176 0.28 11.24 -1.39
CA LEU A 176 0.92 9.95 -1.10
C LEU A 176 0.28 9.25 0.09
N VAL A 177 0.00 9.99 1.17
CA VAL A 177 -0.66 9.47 2.37
C VAL A 177 -2.11 9.07 2.07
N ASN A 178 -2.83 9.87 1.30
CA ASN A 178 -4.22 9.64 0.93
C ASN A 178 -4.38 8.45 -0.03
N GLU A 179 -3.41 8.18 -0.91
CA GLU A 179 -3.36 6.93 -1.70
C GLU A 179 -3.40 5.70 -0.77
N CYS A 180 -2.52 5.68 0.24
CA CYS A 180 -2.48 4.59 1.23
C CYS A 180 -3.78 4.52 2.05
N ALA A 181 -4.27 5.65 2.55
CA ALA A 181 -5.49 5.69 3.35
C ALA A 181 -6.72 5.19 2.57
N ARG A 182 -6.87 5.60 1.31
CA ARG A 182 -7.96 5.16 0.42
C ARG A 182 -7.88 3.66 0.14
N ALA A 183 -6.67 3.11 -0.03
CA ALA A 183 -6.47 1.68 -0.20
C ALA A 183 -6.87 0.88 1.06
N MET A 184 -6.52 1.37 2.26
CA MET A 184 -6.91 0.75 3.53
C MET A 184 -8.42 0.86 3.81
N CYS A 185 -9.06 1.99 3.49
CA CYS A 185 -10.49 2.19 3.72
C CYS A 185 -11.39 1.32 2.84
N ALA A 186 -10.99 1.05 1.59
CA ALA A 186 -11.77 0.22 0.65
C ALA A 186 -12.04 -1.20 1.20
N CYS A 187 -11.22 -1.67 2.14
CA CYS A 187 -11.39 -2.96 2.80
C CYS A 187 -12.54 -2.98 3.82
N ARG A 188 -12.93 -1.82 4.37
CA ARG A 188 -13.98 -1.72 5.40
C ARG A 188 -15.39 -1.71 4.84
N SER A 189 -15.55 -1.44 3.54
CA SER A 189 -16.84 -1.35 2.86
C SER A 189 -17.43 -2.69 2.40
N LEU A 190 -16.77 -3.82 2.73
CA LEU A 190 -17.19 -5.17 2.35
C LEU A 190 -17.63 -6.04 3.55
N ALA A 191 -17.83 -5.46 4.74
CA ALA A 191 -18.69 -6.13 5.71
C ALA A 191 -20.10 -6.22 5.08
N PRO A 192 -20.72 -7.41 4.99
CA PRO A 192 -22.08 -7.51 4.50
C PRO A 192 -22.99 -6.83 5.53
N ASP A 193 -23.32 -5.56 5.30
CA ASP A 193 -24.53 -4.97 5.85
C ASP A 193 -25.69 -5.75 5.22
N SER A 194 -26.06 -6.83 5.90
CA SER A 194 -27.43 -7.30 5.91
C SER A 194 -28.33 -6.07 6.13
N ALA A 195 -29.17 -5.80 5.14
CA ALA A 195 -30.23 -4.79 5.15
C ALA A 195 -29.78 -3.31 5.05
N ARG A 196 -29.59 -2.84 3.81
CA ARG A 196 -30.20 -1.55 3.42
C ARG A 196 -31.04 -1.73 2.17
N ASN A 197 -32.35 -1.68 2.42
CA ASN A 197 -33.42 -1.46 1.45
C ASN A 197 -32.96 -0.52 0.33
N LEU A 198 -32.85 -1.05 -0.88
CA LEU A 198 -33.02 -0.25 -2.08
C LEU A 198 -34.50 0.10 -2.15
N ASP A 199 -34.84 1.29 -1.65
CA ASP A 199 -36.13 1.90 -1.90
C ASP A 199 -36.23 2.13 -3.42
N LEU A 200 -37.03 1.29 -4.06
CA LEU A 200 -37.43 1.36 -5.46
C LEU A 200 -38.37 2.55 -5.65
N ARG A 201 -37.86 3.77 -5.53
CA ARG A 201 -38.58 4.99 -5.89
C ARG A 201 -37.59 5.98 -6.49
N ASP A 202 -37.23 5.71 -7.74
CA ASP A 202 -36.99 6.72 -8.77
C ASP A 202 -36.67 6.01 -10.09
N ARG A 203 -37.74 5.51 -10.72
CA ARG A 203 -37.74 5.29 -12.17
C ARG A 203 -38.58 6.41 -12.78
N PRO A 204 -38.01 7.34 -13.56
CA PRO A 204 -38.83 8.20 -14.39
C PRO A 204 -39.50 7.36 -15.48
N ALA A 205 -40.79 7.60 -15.66
CA ALA A 205 -41.65 6.88 -16.60
C ALA A 205 -41.15 7.05 -18.04
N THR A 206 -41.08 5.93 -18.75
CA THR A 206 -40.91 5.86 -20.19
C THR A 206 -42.11 6.56 -20.87
N THR A 207 -41.86 7.66 -21.56
CA THR A 207 -42.80 8.18 -22.58
C THR A 207 -42.14 8.09 -23.94
N ALA A 208 -42.54 7.08 -24.70
CA ALA A 208 -42.33 7.03 -26.14
C ALA A 208 -43.26 8.05 -26.83
N PRO A 209 -42.87 8.51 -28.01
CA PRO A 209 -43.75 8.50 -29.17
C PRO A 209 -43.34 7.43 -30.19
#